data_AF-A0A3D8TXE8-F1
#
_entry.id   AF-A0A3D8TXE8-F1
#
_cell.length_a   1.000
_cell.length_b   1.000
_cell.length_c   1.000
_cell.angle_alpha   90.00
_cell.angle_beta   90.00
_cell.angle_gamma   90.00
#
_symmetry.space_group_name_H-M   'P 1'
#
loop_
_entity.id
_entity.type
_entity.pdbx_description
1 polymer ?
#
loop_
_entity_poly.entity_id
_entity_poly.type
_entity_poly.pdbx_seq_one_letter_code
_entity_poly.pdbx_strand_id
1 'polypeptide(L)'
;MDVPFALEQIAGWQRASLKLPDWASHDGLIFPPQVPMEQCSSQFTAQYKARLAQRLLAEEAVDDDSPASLVDLTGGFGVDFSYMSRVFNRAIYM
;
A
#
# COMPACT_ATOMS: atom_id res chain seq x y z
N MET A 1 -0.23 -1.80 30.39
CA MET A 1 0.16 -1.11 29.15
C MET A 1 1.40 -1.80 28.62
N ASP A 2 1.37 -2.25 27.37
CA ASP A 2 2.54 -2.87 26.74
C ASP A 2 3.48 -1.76 26.24
N VAL A 3 4.49 -1.44 27.04
CA VAL A 3 5.43 -0.35 26.77
C VAL A 3 6.31 -0.65 25.55
N PRO A 4 6.90 -1.86 25.39
CA PRO A 4 7.61 -2.23 24.17
C PRO A 4 6.79 -2.01 22.90
N PHE A 5 5.54 -2.51 22.87
CA PHE A 5 4.66 -2.31 21.72
C PHE A 5 4.40 -0.83 21.46
N ALA A 6 4.11 -0.03 22.49
CA ALA A 6 3.87 1.40 22.33
C ALA A 6 5.07 2.14 21.74
N LEU A 7 6.30 1.80 22.16
CA LEU A 7 7.53 2.39 21.60
C LEU A 7 7.73 2.00 20.12
N GLU A 8 7.43 0.75 19.76
CA GLU A 8 7.45 0.30 18.36
C GLU A 8 6.44 1.07 17.51
N GLN A 9 5.22 1.28 18.03
CA GLN A 9 4.19 2.04 17.33
C GLN A 9 4.57 3.52 17.15
N ILE A 10 5.17 4.15 18.16
CA ILE A 10 5.66 5.53 18.06
C ILE A 10 6.76 5.62 16.98
N ALA A 11 7.73 4.72 16.99
CA ALA A 11 8.80 4.70 15.99
C ALA A 11 8.28 4.39 14.58
N GLY A 12 7.31 3.48 14.46
CA GLY A 12 6.63 3.16 13.21
C GLY A 12 5.89 4.38 12.65
N TRP A 13 5.12 5.07 13.50
CA TRP A 13 4.41 6.29 13.14
C TRP A 13 5.36 7.39 12.66
N GLN A 14 6.47 7.63 13.37
CA GLN A 14 7.47 8.64 12.97
C GLN A 14 8.04 8.37 11.57
N ARG A 15 8.34 7.11 11.25
CA ARG A 15 8.80 6.72 9.89
C ARG A 15 7.69 6.88 8.86
N ALA A 16 6.47 6.47 9.20
CA ALA A 16 5.30 6.61 8.35
C ALA A 16 4.99 8.07 8.05
N SER A 17 5.14 9.00 9.00
CA SER A 17 4.91 10.43 8.78
C SER A 17 5.75 11.03 7.65
N LEU A 18 6.91 10.45 7.36
CA LEU A 18 7.75 10.82 6.23
C LEU A 18 7.44 10.00 4.97
N LYS A 19 7.30 8.68 5.10
CA LYS A 19 7.24 7.76 3.96
C LYS A 19 5.82 7.52 3.43
N LEU A 20 4.83 7.59 4.32
CA LEU A 20 3.42 7.27 4.14
C LEU A 20 2.54 8.32 4.87
N PRO A 21 2.66 9.63 4.54
CA PRO A 21 2.01 10.70 5.30
C PRO A 21 0.49 10.57 5.39
N ASP A 22 -0.19 10.04 4.37
CA ASP A 22 -1.62 9.76 4.43
C ASP A 22 -1.92 8.68 5.45
N TRP A 23 -1.09 7.64 5.58
CA TRP A 23 -1.35 6.59 6.57
C TRP A 23 -1.08 7.12 7.98
N ALA A 24 0.01 7.85 8.17
CA ALA A 24 0.35 8.44 9.47
C ALA A 24 -0.70 9.45 9.98
N SER A 25 -1.53 10.02 9.10
CA SER A 25 -2.63 10.92 9.50
C SER A 25 -3.91 10.19 9.93
N HIS A 26 -3.99 8.86 9.76
CA HIS A 26 -5.12 8.06 10.20
C HIS A 26 -4.84 7.40 11.55
N ASP A 27 -5.65 7.75 12.53
CA ASP A 27 -5.61 7.12 13.85
C ASP A 27 -6.02 5.64 13.77
N GLY A 28 -5.48 4.83 14.68
CA GLY A 28 -5.83 3.42 14.81
C GLY A 28 -5.08 2.46 13.89
N LEU A 29 -4.17 2.95 13.04
CA LEU A 29 -3.25 2.08 12.31
C LEU A 29 -2.23 1.45 13.25
N ILE A 30 -1.97 0.16 13.05
CA ILE A 30 -0.89 -0.58 13.68
C ILE A 30 0.27 -0.68 12.70
N PHE A 31 1.39 -0.06 13.04
CA PHE A 31 2.60 -0.09 12.24
C PHE A 31 3.38 -1.40 12.48
N PRO A 32 3.97 -1.98 11.42
CA PRO A 32 4.71 -3.22 11.51
C PRO A 32 6.08 -2.98 12.19
N PRO A 33 6.82 -4.06 12.46
CA PRO A 33 8.22 -3.97 12.82
C PRO A 33 9.05 -3.18 11.79
N GLN A 34 10.27 -2.79 12.19
CA GLN A 34 11.13 -1.90 11.41
C GLN A 34 11.38 -2.36 9.97
N VAL A 35 11.68 -3.65 9.76
CA VAL A 35 12.10 -4.16 8.44
C VAL A 35 11.00 -4.01 7.37
N PRO A 36 9.75 -4.47 7.58
CA PRO A 36 8.66 -4.21 6.63
C PRO A 36 8.42 -2.73 6.34
N MET A 37 8.52 -1.86 7.36
CA MET A 37 8.37 -0.41 7.18
C MET A 37 9.48 0.18 6.30
N GLU A 38 10.72 -0.29 6.44
CA GLU A 38 11.85 0.17 5.63
C GLU A 38 11.80 -0.35 4.20
N GLN A 39 11.32 -1.58 4.01
CA GLN A 39 11.26 -2.24 2.70
C GLN A 39 10.02 -1.88 1.88
N CYS A 40 8.93 -1.40 2.50
CA CYS A 40 7.74 -1.03 1.75
C CYS A 40 7.99 0.12 0.77
N SER A 41 7.13 0.29 -0.23
CA SER A 41 7.16 1.50 -1.06
C SER A 41 6.79 2.75 -0.25
N SER A 42 7.20 3.92 -0.73
CA SER A 42 6.64 5.19 -0.25
C SER A 42 5.24 5.42 -0.84
N GLN A 43 4.47 6.30 -0.21
CA GLN A 43 3.14 6.68 -0.71
C GLN A 43 3.21 7.24 -2.13
N PHE A 44 4.18 8.11 -2.41
CA PHE A 44 4.37 8.68 -3.74
C PHE A 44 4.60 7.58 -4.79
N THR A 45 5.48 6.62 -4.50
CA THR A 45 5.77 5.51 -5.41
C THR A 45 4.56 4.60 -5.60
N ALA A 46 3.82 4.30 -4.53
CA ALA A 46 2.63 3.46 -4.62
C ALA A 46 1.48 4.14 -5.41
N GLN A 47 1.29 5.45 -5.23
CA GLN A 47 0.36 6.24 -6.04
C GLN A 47 0.78 6.27 -7.52
N TYR A 48 2.08 6.39 -7.81
CA TYR A 48 2.59 6.30 -9.17
C TYR A 48 2.29 4.93 -9.80
N LYS A 49 2.54 3.83 -9.07
CA LYS A 49 2.21 2.47 -9.54
C LYS A 49 0.72 2.29 -9.82
N ALA A 50 -0.15 2.83 -8.97
CA ALA A 50 -1.60 2.82 -9.21
C ALA A 50 -1.98 3.54 -10.52
N ARG A 51 -1.42 4.74 -10.76
CA ARG A 51 -1.63 5.48 -12.02
C ARG A 51 -1.09 4.73 -13.23
N LEU A 52 0.07 4.07 -13.09
CA LEU A 52 0.65 3.26 -14.17
C LEU A 52 -0.26 2.07 -14.50
N ALA A 53 -0.73 1.33 -13.49
CA ALA A 53 -1.66 0.22 -13.68
C ALA A 53 -2.95 0.69 -14.38
N GLN A 54 -3.52 1.83 -13.97
CA GLN A 54 -4.70 2.39 -14.60
C GLN A 54 -4.48 2.70 -16.09
N ARG A 55 -3.32 3.25 -16.45
CA ARG A 55 -2.97 3.53 -17.85
C ARG A 55 -2.83 2.26 -18.68
N LEU A 56 -2.13 1.25 -18.14
CA LEU A 56 -1.94 -0.03 -18.83
C LEU A 56 -3.29 -0.73 -19.08
N LEU A 57 -4.19 -0.73 -18.10
CA LEU A 57 -5.54 -1.28 -18.28
C LEU A 57 -6.33 -0.52 -19.36
N ALA A 58 -6.22 0.81 -19.41
CA ALA A 58 -6.90 1.61 -20.44
C ALA A 58 -6.32 1.38 -21.86
N GLU A 59 -5.03 1.06 -21.97
CA GLU A 59 -4.38 0.71 -23.23
C GLU A 59 -4.74 -0.70 -23.72
N GLU A 60 -5.03 -1.64 -22.80
CA GLU A 60 -5.49 -3.00 -23.13
C GLU A 60 -7.00 -3.08 -23.43
N ALA A 61 -7.82 -2.22 -22.82
CA ALA A 61 -9.29 -2.24 -22.91
C ALA A 61 -9.86 -1.70 -24.24
N VAL A 62 -9.12 -1.80 -25.35
CA VAL A 62 -9.55 -1.22 -26.65
C VAL A 62 -10.82 -1.91 -27.20
N ASP A 63 -11.13 -3.15 -26.78
CA ASP A 63 -12.29 -3.91 -27.28
C ASP A 63 -13.02 -4.78 -26.22
N ASP A 64 -12.64 -4.73 -24.94
CA ASP A 64 -13.19 -5.63 -23.90
C ASP A 64 -13.49 -4.91 -22.58
N ASP A 65 -14.74 -5.00 -22.12
CA ASP A 65 -15.25 -4.40 -20.88
C ASP A 65 -15.16 -5.37 -19.69
N SER A 66 -14.24 -6.35 -19.76
CA SER A 66 -14.10 -7.39 -18.74
C SER A 66 -13.49 -6.83 -17.45
N PRO A 67 -13.95 -7.30 -16.27
CA PRO A 67 -13.49 -6.77 -14.98
C PRO A 67 -12.02 -7.14 -14.73
N ALA A 68 -11.20 -6.13 -14.46
CA ALA A 68 -9.78 -6.31 -14.17
C ALA A 68 -9.55 -6.82 -12.75
N SER A 69 -8.54 -7.70 -12.58
CA SER A 69 -8.13 -8.24 -11.28
C SER A 69 -6.65 -8.02 -11.00
N LEU A 70 -6.32 -7.71 -9.74
CA LEU A 70 -4.94 -7.62 -9.22
C LEU A 70 -4.63 -8.81 -8.31
N VAL A 71 -3.42 -9.37 -8.44
CA VAL A 71 -2.88 -10.35 -7.49
C VAL A 71 -1.49 -9.89 -7.05
N ASP A 72 -1.32 -9.62 -5.77
CA ASP A 72 0.00 -9.36 -5.17
C ASP A 72 0.53 -10.66 -4.56
N LEU A 73 1.58 -11.20 -5.19
CA LEU A 73 2.22 -12.45 -4.81
C LEU A 73 3.36 -12.28 -3.80
N THR A 74 3.73 -11.03 -3.49
CA THR A 74 4.91 -10.69 -2.69
C THR A 74 4.58 -10.18 -1.30
N GLY A 75 3.38 -9.62 -1.13
CA GLY A 75 2.88 -9.20 0.16
C GLY A 75 3.66 -8.03 0.76
N GLY A 76 4.17 -8.22 1.99
CA GLY A 76 4.92 -7.20 2.74
C GLY A 76 4.04 -6.31 3.62
N PHE A 77 4.32 -5.00 3.70
CA PHE A 77 3.43 -4.10 4.47
C PHE A 77 2.13 -3.74 3.72
N GLY A 78 2.00 -4.12 2.43
CA GLY A 78 0.77 -3.93 1.67
C GLY A 78 0.53 -2.50 1.17
N VAL A 79 1.54 -1.62 1.20
CA VAL A 79 1.43 -0.25 0.69
C VAL A 79 1.06 -0.24 -0.79
N ASP A 80 1.84 -0.93 -1.63
CA ASP A 80 1.57 -0.96 -3.08
C ASP A 80 0.19 -1.55 -3.37
N PHE A 81 -0.13 -2.68 -2.75
CA PHE A 81 -1.45 -3.32 -2.88
C PHE A 81 -2.61 -2.39 -2.50
N SER A 82 -2.52 -1.68 -1.37
CA SER A 82 -3.57 -0.77 -0.89
C SER A 82 -3.85 0.39 -1.86
N TYR A 83 -2.83 0.90 -2.54
CA TYR A 83 -3.01 1.95 -3.55
C TYR A 83 -3.45 1.38 -4.90
N MET A 84 -2.82 0.31 -5.38
CA MET A 84 -3.13 -0.27 -6.69
C MET A 84 -4.50 -0.93 -6.74
N SER A 85 -4.92 -1.64 -5.68
CA SER A 85 -6.20 -2.37 -5.63
C SER A 85 -7.43 -1.51 -5.93
N ARG A 86 -7.36 -0.19 -5.68
CA ARG A 86 -8.43 0.78 -5.96
C ARG A 86 -8.75 0.93 -7.45
N VAL A 87 -7.83 0.51 -8.32
CA VAL A 87 -7.96 0.56 -9.78
C VAL A 87 -8.65 -0.69 -10.33
N PHE A 88 -8.67 -1.79 -9.56
CA PHE A 88 -9.16 -3.09 -10.02
C PHE A 88 -10.51 -3.43 -9.39
N ASN A 89 -11.32 -4.23 -10.09
CA ASN A 89 -12.61 -4.69 -9.57
C ASN A 89 -12.45 -5.73 -8.46
N ARG A 90 -11.37 -6.51 -8.52
CA ARG A 90 -11.00 -7.50 -7.52
C ARG A 90 -9.50 -7.45 -7.29
N ALA A 91 -9.10 -7.53 -6.03
CA ALA A 91 -7.69 -7.60 -5.67
C ALA A 91 -7.47 -8.69 -4.62
N ILE A 92 -6.43 -9.50 -4.81
CA ILE A 92 -6.03 -10.58 -3.91
C ILE A 92 -4.61 -10.28 -3.39
N TYR A 93 -4.46 -10.30 -2.09
CA TYR A 93 -3.19 -10.13 -1.38
C TYR A 93 -2.82 -11.46 -0.73
N MET A 94 -1.59 -11.93 -0.94
CA MET A 94 -1.06 -13.16 -0.35
C MET A 94 -0.16 -12.89 0.84
#